data_AF-A0A398BX17-F1
#
_entry.id   AF-A0A398BX17-F1
#
_cell.length_a   1.000
_cell.length_b   1.000
_cell.length_c   1.000
_cell.angle_alpha   90.00
_cell.angle_beta   90.00
_cell.angle_gamma   90.00
#
_symmetry.space_group_name_H-M   'P 1'
#
loop_
_entity.id
_entity.type
_entity.pdbx_description
1 polymer ?
#
loop_
_entity_poly.entity_id
_entity_poly.type
_entity_poly.pdbx_seq_one_letter_code
_entity_poly.pdbx_strand_id
1 'polypeptide(L)'
;MSVVAHCDETRRRVRLTLWAYAYEFRHDALVPDAVFDAEARRVDLSRSTSRPDLDQWWRDNFDPSTGVWIRRHPELTVVARLYVTLKRAKRAWLIRSLFRDVLG
;
A
#
# COMPACT_ATOMS: atom_id res chain seq x y z
N MET A 1 19.78 -7.31 -13.69
CA MET A 1 18.40 -7.07 -13.22
C MET A 1 18.14 -5.58 -13.35
N SER A 2 17.32 -5.17 -14.31
CA SER A 2 17.01 -3.74 -14.51
C SER A 2 16.03 -3.31 -13.41
N VAL A 3 16.45 -2.41 -12.52
CA VAL A 3 15.56 -1.82 -11.52
C VAL A 3 14.61 -0.90 -12.28
N VAL A 4 13.38 -1.35 -12.50
CA VAL A 4 12.34 -0.52 -13.11
C VAL A 4 12.13 0.67 -12.18
N ALA A 5 12.49 1.86 -12.64
CA ALA A 5 12.22 3.10 -11.94
C ALA A 5 10.69 3.31 -11.92
N HIS A 6 10.04 2.93 -10.82
CA HIS A 6 8.64 3.23 -10.61
C HIS A 6 8.48 4.72 -10.32
N CYS A 7 7.64 5.40 -11.10
CA CYS A 7 7.30 6.79 -10.86
C CYS A 7 6.61 6.94 -9.49
N ASP A 8 6.63 8.15 -8.94
CA ASP A 8 6.07 8.39 -7.60
C ASP A 8 4.60 8.00 -7.48
N GLU A 9 3.85 8.07 -8.57
CA GLU A 9 2.43 7.70 -8.60
C GLU A 9 2.23 6.20 -8.45
N THR A 10 3.07 5.37 -9.08
CA THR A 10 3.06 3.91 -8.83
C THR A 10 3.29 3.61 -7.35
N ARG A 11 4.28 4.28 -6.73
CA ARG A 11 4.58 4.07 -5.30
C ARG A 11 3.43 4.53 -4.41
N ARG A 12 2.75 5.61 -4.77
CA ARG A 12 1.57 6.12 -4.05
C ARG A 12 0.41 5.14 -4.11
N ARG A 13 0.03 4.69 -5.30
CA ARG A 13 -1.07 3.74 -5.49
C ARG A 13 -0.80 2.42 -4.78
N VAL A 14 0.42 1.89 -4.85
CA VAL A 14 0.81 0.69 -4.08
C VAL A 14 0.67 0.89 -2.57
N ARG A 15 1.12 2.04 -2.04
CA ARG A 15 0.98 2.36 -0.60
C ARG A 15 -0.48 2.42 -0.18
N LEU A 16 -1.30 3.18 -0.90
CA LEU A 16 -2.71 3.35 -0.60
C LEU A 16 -3.48 2.03 -0.70
N THR A 17 -3.23 1.23 -1.74
CA THR A 17 -3.81 -0.11 -1.88
C THR A 17 -3.50 -0.99 -0.67
N LEU A 18 -2.25 -0.97 -0.20
CA LEU A 18 -1.83 -1.78 0.94
C LEU A 18 -2.41 -1.28 2.27
N TRP A 19 -2.45 0.04 2.48
CA TRP A 19 -3.01 0.66 3.68
C TRP A 19 -4.52 0.45 3.77
N ALA A 20 -5.24 0.71 2.68
CA ALA A 20 -6.67 0.46 2.60
C ALA A 20 -6.99 -1.02 2.85
N TYR A 21 -6.20 -1.95 2.29
CA TYR A 21 -6.40 -3.37 2.54
C TYR A 21 -6.24 -3.73 4.02
N ALA A 22 -5.16 -3.25 4.64
CA ALA A 22 -4.88 -3.55 6.04
C ALA A 22 -5.99 -3.01 6.96
N TYR A 23 -6.49 -1.81 6.69
CA TYR A 23 -7.60 -1.21 7.42
C TYR A 23 -8.91 -2.00 7.21
N GLU A 24 -9.33 -2.19 5.95
CA GLU A 24 -10.66 -2.71 5.60
C GLU A 24 -10.83 -4.22 5.81
N PHE A 25 -9.75 -5.00 5.74
CA PHE A 25 -9.80 -6.46 5.84
C PHE A 25 -9.13 -7.03 7.08
N ARG A 26 -8.19 -6.30 7.70
CA ARG A 26 -7.37 -6.82 8.80
C ARG A 26 -7.57 -6.08 10.10
N HIS A 27 -8.37 -5.01 10.10
CA HIS A 27 -8.50 -4.11 11.24
C HIS A 27 -7.13 -3.65 11.78
N ASP A 28 -6.16 -3.48 10.86
CA ASP A 28 -4.77 -3.13 11.16
C ASP A 28 -4.42 -1.84 10.40
N ALA A 29 -4.46 -0.70 11.10
CA ALA A 29 -4.03 0.56 10.54
C ALA A 29 -2.49 0.60 10.48
N LEU A 30 -1.92 0.49 9.27
CA LEU A 30 -0.47 0.55 9.04
C LEU A 30 0.10 1.97 9.20
N VAL A 31 -0.76 2.98 9.02
CA VAL A 31 -0.48 4.41 9.21
C VAL A 31 -1.72 5.06 9.86
N PRO A 32 -1.57 6.21 10.54
CA PRO A 32 -2.72 6.98 11.03
C PRO A 32 -3.61 7.49 9.89
N ASP A 33 -4.91 7.66 10.16
CA ASP A 33 -5.91 8.11 9.18
C ASP A 33 -5.50 9.42 8.50
N ALA A 34 -5.01 10.41 9.25
CA ALA A 34 -4.54 11.67 8.68
C ALA A 34 -3.40 11.51 7.67
N VAL A 35 -2.54 10.49 7.82
CA VAL A 35 -1.46 10.18 6.87
C VAL A 35 -2.03 9.53 5.62
N PHE A 36 -3.02 8.63 5.77
CA PHE A 36 -3.73 8.05 4.64
C PHE A 36 -4.45 9.14 3.84
N ASP A 37 -5.24 9.99 4.49
CA ASP A 37 -6.02 11.06 3.87
C ASP A 37 -5.12 12.03 3.09
N ALA A 38 -4.02 12.45 3.70
CA ALA A 38 -3.07 13.35 3.06
C ALA A 38 -2.45 12.74 1.80
N GLU A 39 -2.17 11.43 1.81
CA GLU A 39 -1.59 10.75 0.66
C GLU A 39 -2.64 10.43 -0.41
N ALA A 40 -3.87 10.09 -0.03
CA ALA A 40 -4.99 9.86 -0.93
C ALA A 40 -5.34 11.12 -1.75
N ARG A 41 -5.31 12.29 -1.11
CA ARG A 41 -5.53 13.59 -1.80
C ARG A 41 -4.43 13.97 -2.79
N ARG A 42 -3.27 13.30 -2.76
CA ARG A 42 -2.16 13.53 -3.70
C ARG A 42 -2.19 12.61 -4.91
N VAL A 43 -3.16 11.70 -5.00
CA VAL A 43 -3.32 10.83 -6.16
C VAL A 43 -3.63 11.67 -7.38
N ASP A 44 -2.91 11.40 -8.45
CA ASP A 44 -3.11 12.03 -9.75
C ASP A 44 -3.50 10.96 -10.76
N LEU A 45 -4.80 10.90 -11.06
CA LEU A 45 -5.38 9.93 -11.99
C LEU A 45 -5.08 10.26 -13.46
N SER A 46 -4.58 11.46 -13.76
CA SER A 46 -4.12 11.84 -15.11
C SER A 46 -2.75 11.23 -15.45
N ARG A 47 -1.95 10.91 -14.41
CA ARG A 47 -0.65 10.25 -14.58
C ARG A 47 -0.84 8.75 -14.76
N SER A 48 -0.47 8.26 -15.93
CA SER A 48 -0.39 6.82 -16.20
C SER A 48 0.83 6.20 -15.52
N THR A 49 0.68 4.96 -15.10
CA THR A 49 1.75 4.10 -14.60
C THR A 49 2.13 3.07 -15.68
N SER A 50 3.03 2.14 -15.36
CA SER A 50 3.34 1.01 -16.26
C SER A 50 2.30 -0.11 -16.21
N ARG A 51 1.10 0.15 -15.67
CA ARG A 51 0.01 -0.81 -15.47
C ARG A 51 -1.31 -0.21 -15.99
N PRO A 52 -1.52 -0.16 -17.31
CA PRO A 52 -2.69 0.50 -17.90
C PRO A 52 -4.01 -0.14 -17.46
N ASP A 53 -4.01 -1.45 -17.18
CA ASP A 53 -5.13 -2.19 -16.62
C ASP A 53 -5.54 -1.66 -15.23
N LEU A 54 -4.55 -1.43 -14.36
CA LEU A 54 -4.80 -0.86 -13.03
C LEU A 54 -5.06 0.64 -13.10
N ASP A 55 -4.43 1.37 -14.03
CA ASP A 55 -4.70 2.79 -14.22
C ASP A 55 -6.17 3.04 -14.55
N GLN A 56 -6.75 2.22 -15.44
CA GLN A 56 -8.17 2.32 -15.78
C GLN A 56 -9.03 2.01 -14.57
N TRP A 57 -8.74 0.92 -13.86
CA TRP A 57 -9.49 0.56 -12.66
C TRP A 57 -9.45 1.67 -11.59
N TRP A 58 -8.29 2.30 -11.38
CA TRP A 58 -8.15 3.42 -10.45
C TRP A 58 -9.01 4.61 -10.86
N ARG A 59 -9.05 4.97 -12.15
CA ARG A 59 -9.92 6.05 -12.65
C ARG A 59 -11.39 5.78 -12.39
N ASP A 60 -11.81 4.52 -12.53
CA ASP A 60 -13.21 4.13 -12.43
C ASP A 60 -13.70 3.91 -10.99
N ASN A 61 -12.78 3.67 -10.04
CA ASN A 61 -13.15 3.17 -8.70
C ASN A 61 -12.52 3.94 -7.53
N PHE A 62 -11.44 4.71 -7.74
CA PHE A 62 -10.77 5.37 -6.64
C PHE A 62 -11.57 6.57 -6.13
N ASP A 63 -11.77 6.59 -4.81
CA ASP A 63 -12.32 7.74 -4.08
C ASP A 63 -11.36 8.07 -2.92
N PRO A 64 -10.79 9.28 -2.87
CA PRO A 64 -9.85 9.65 -1.82
C PRO A 64 -10.50 9.83 -0.44
N SER A 65 -11.84 9.85 -0.34
CA SER A 65 -12.58 10.01 0.91
C SER A 65 -12.85 8.70 1.66
N THR A 66 -12.53 7.55 1.05
CA THR A 66 -12.81 6.24 1.64
C THR A 66 -11.79 5.17 1.23
N GLY A 67 -11.64 4.14 2.04
CA GLY A 67 -10.87 2.94 1.70
C GLY A 67 -11.69 1.84 1.00
N VAL A 68 -13.02 1.97 0.93
CA VAL A 68 -13.95 0.88 0.56
C VAL A 68 -13.69 0.32 -0.85
N TRP A 69 -13.16 1.13 -1.77
CA TRP A 69 -12.78 0.70 -3.13
C TRP A 69 -11.84 -0.51 -3.14
N ILE A 70 -11.01 -0.69 -2.10
CA ILE A 70 -10.07 -1.82 -2.01
C ILE A 70 -10.79 -3.16 -2.01
N ARG A 71 -12.06 -3.22 -1.59
CA ARG A 71 -12.85 -4.46 -1.59
C ARG A 71 -13.08 -5.04 -2.99
N ARG A 72 -12.93 -4.23 -4.04
CA ARG A 72 -13.12 -4.62 -5.44
C ARG A 72 -11.82 -4.57 -6.26
N HIS A 73 -10.65 -4.46 -5.60
CA HIS A 73 -9.38 -4.34 -6.30
C HIS A 73 -9.07 -5.61 -7.12
N PRO A 74 -8.67 -5.51 -8.41
CA PRO A 74 -8.51 -6.67 -9.30
C PRO A 74 -7.48 -7.68 -8.79
N GLU A 75 -6.45 -7.18 -8.11
CA GLU A 75 -5.35 -7.98 -7.58
C GLU A 75 -5.42 -8.20 -6.06
N LEU A 76 -6.62 -8.27 -5.47
CA LEU A 76 -6.79 -8.35 -4.00
C LEU A 76 -5.96 -9.47 -3.34
N THR A 77 -5.85 -10.64 -3.99
CA THR A 77 -5.02 -11.76 -3.52
C THR A 77 -3.54 -11.40 -3.46
N VAL A 78 -3.04 -10.62 -4.43
CA VAL A 78 -1.64 -10.15 -4.45
C VAL A 78 -1.41 -9.16 -3.31
N VAL A 79 -2.34 -8.23 -3.09
CA VAL A 79 -2.28 -7.27 -1.98
C VAL A 79 -2.26 -7.98 -0.63
N ALA A 80 -3.10 -9.01 -0.46
CA ALA A 80 -3.13 -9.83 0.75
C ALA A 80 -1.78 -10.50 1.05
N ARG A 81 -1.13 -11.06 0.01
CA ARG A 81 0.21 -11.66 0.13
C ARG A 81 1.26 -10.61 0.49
N LEU A 82 1.20 -9.44 -0.14
CA LEU A 82 2.12 -8.34 0.13
C LEU A 82 2.02 -7.87 1.59
N TYR A 83 0.80 -7.73 2.12
CA TYR A 83 0.57 -7.38 3.53
C TYR A 83 1.21 -8.39 4.49
N VAL A 84 0.99 -9.70 4.26
CA VAL A 84 1.58 -10.75 5.10
C VAL A 84 3.10 -10.69 5.06
N THR A 85 3.69 -10.53 3.87
CA THR A 85 5.14 -10.40 3.70
C THR A 85 5.69 -9.19 4.45
N LEU A 86 5.01 -8.04 4.35
CA LEU A 86 5.41 -6.81 5.05
C LEU A 86 5.38 -6.99 6.58
N LYS A 87 4.32 -7.61 7.13
CA LYS A 87 4.23 -7.86 8.59
C LYS A 87 5.31 -8.82 9.07
N ARG A 88 5.63 -9.86 8.29
CA ARG A 88 6.74 -10.79 8.60
C ARG A 88 8.08 -10.07 8.61
N ALA A 89 8.36 -9.25 7.60
CA ALA A 89 9.58 -8.47 7.52
C ALA A 89 9.71 -7.47 8.69
N LYS A 90 8.64 -6.73 9.01
CA LYS A 90 8.62 -5.79 10.14
C LYS A 90 8.89 -6.49 11.48
N ARG A 91 8.25 -7.65 11.71
CA ARG A 91 8.49 -8.47 12.92
C ARG A 91 9.93 -8.96 12.99
N ALA A 92 10.48 -9.49 11.89
CA ALA A 92 11.87 -9.93 11.84
C ALA A 92 12.86 -8.78 12.11
N TRP A 93 12.59 -7.59 11.58
CA TRP A 93 13.41 -6.40 11.85
C TRP A 93 13.33 -5.97 13.32
N LEU A 94 12.12 -5.88 13.89
CA LEU A 94 11.92 -5.54 15.30
C LEU A 94 12.64 -6.53 16.23
N ILE A 95 12.51 -7.83 15.99
CA ILE A 95 13.22 -8.86 16.76
C ILE A 95 14.73 -8.64 16.69
N ARG A 96 15.29 -8.44 15.50
CA ARG A 96 16.73 -8.20 15.32
C ARG A 96 17.20 -6.91 16.01
N SER A 97 16.37 -5.86 16.02
CA SER A 97 16.67 -4.61 16.73
C SER A 97 16.72 -4.84 18.24
N LEU A 98 15.68 -5.47 18.79
CA LEU A 98 15.58 -5.74 20.23
C LEU A 98 16.75 -6.61 20.74
N PHE A 99 17.18 -7.63 19.97
CA PHE A 99 18.33 -8.45 20.36
C PHE A 99 19.68 -7.71 20.27
N ARG A 100 19.80 -6.72 19.38
CA ARG A 100 21.00 -5.86 19.33
C ARG A 100 21.10 -5.00 20.58
N ASP A 101 19.97 -4.51 21.08
CA ASP A 101 19.91 -3.62 22.25
C ASP A 101 20.10 -4.38 23.58
N VAL A 102 19.94 -5.71 23.60
CA VAL A 102 20.09 -6.57 24.80
C VAL A 102 21.47 -7.20 24.94
N LEU A 103 22.20 -7.39 23.82
CA LEU A 103 23.54 -7.99 23.80
C LEU A 103 24.65 -6.95 23.52
N GLY A 104 24.31 -5.66 23.59
CA GLY A 104 25.23 -4.52 23.44
C GLY A 104 25.74 -4.01 24.78
#